data_AF-A0A351T8I3-F1
#
_entry.id   AF-A0A351T8I3-F1
#
_cell.length_a   1.000
_cell.length_b   1.000
_cell.length_c   1.000
_cell.angle_alpha   90.00
_cell.angle_beta   90.00
_cell.angle_gamma   90.00
#
_symmetry.space_group_name_H-M   'P 1'
#
loop_
_entity.id
_entity.type
_entity.pdbx_description
1 polymer ?
#
loop_
_entity_poly.entity_id
_entity_poly.type
_entity_poly.pdbx_seq_one_letter_code
_entity_poly.pdbx_strand_id
1 'polypeptide(L)'
;MTKLNLLTRYMKFKFCGFGLVFILWLGVTALARAEAQHGIAMHGDPALPRDFTAFGYVNPDAPKGGELKLAEYGSFDSLNPFIVRGQTPRGLRDWVFDSLMRRNNDEPFSLYGLIARSVE
;
A
#
# COMPACT_ATOMS: atom_id res chain seq x y z
N MET A 1 28.62 43.68 -46.68
CA MET A 1 27.45 43.49 -45.79
C MET A 1 27.01 42.01 -45.76
N THR A 2 27.89 41.08 -45.41
CA THR A 2 27.61 39.63 -45.60
C THR A 2 27.90 38.77 -44.37
N LYS A 3 28.80 39.21 -43.47
CA LYS A 3 29.15 38.47 -42.24
C LYS A 3 28.13 38.62 -41.10
N LEU A 4 27.32 39.69 -41.10
CA LEU A 4 26.35 39.97 -40.01
C LEU A 4 25.13 39.04 -40.06
N ASN A 5 24.71 38.60 -41.26
CA ASN A 5 23.56 37.71 -41.47
C ASN A 5 23.84 36.24 -41.11
N LEU A 6 25.11 35.81 -41.08
CA LEU A 6 25.48 34.43 -40.76
C LEU A 6 25.42 34.16 -39.26
N LEU A 7 25.85 35.12 -38.43
CA LEU A 7 25.80 35.06 -36.97
C LEU A 7 24.36 35.11 -36.42
N THR A 8 23.48 35.92 -37.02
CA THR A 8 22.06 35.96 -36.66
C THR A 8 21.34 34.64 -36.95
N ARG A 9 21.72 33.97 -38.05
CA ARG A 9 21.16 32.67 -38.45
C ARG A 9 21.64 31.53 -37.54
N TYR A 10 22.90 31.58 -37.11
CA TYR A 10 23.49 30.62 -36.16
C TYR A 10 22.91 30.76 -34.74
N MET A 11 22.65 31.99 -34.27
CA MET A 11 22.00 32.24 -32.97
C MET A 11 20.53 31.81 -32.96
N LYS A 12 19.77 32.05 -34.05
CA LYS A 12 18.37 31.57 -34.17
C LYS A 12 18.26 30.05 -34.20
N PHE A 13 19.22 29.37 -34.83
CA PHE A 13 19.27 27.90 -34.88
C PHE A 13 19.61 27.27 -33.52
N LYS A 14 20.52 27.90 -32.75
CA LYS A 14 20.85 27.47 -31.38
C LYS A 14 19.70 27.71 -30.38
N PHE A 15 18.94 28.80 -30.53
CA PHE A 15 17.76 29.08 -29.68
C PHE A 15 16.58 28.13 -29.97
N CYS A 16 16.40 27.72 -31.23
CA CYS A 16 15.34 26.78 -31.63
C CYS A 16 15.61 25.36 -31.12
N GLY A 17 16.87 24.89 -31.12
CA GLY A 17 17.24 23.60 -30.56
C GLY A 17 17.09 23.51 -29.03
N PHE A 18 17.34 24.61 -28.31
CA PHE A 18 17.22 24.64 -26.85
C PHE A 18 15.76 24.66 -26.38
N GLY A 19 14.87 25.36 -27.10
CA GLY A 19 13.44 25.37 -26.81
C GLY A 19 12.75 24.02 -27.03
N LEU A 20 13.20 23.26 -28.04
CA LEU A 20 12.66 21.92 -28.35
C LEU A 20 13.08 20.87 -27.30
N VAL A 21 14.32 20.96 -26.81
CA VAL A 21 14.81 20.13 -25.69
C VAL A 21 14.08 20.48 -24.39
N PHE A 22 13.78 21.75 -24.12
CA PHE A 22 13.03 22.18 -22.93
C PHE A 22 11.57 21.71 -22.95
N ILE A 23 10.92 21.71 -24.11
CA ILE A 23 9.57 21.14 -24.29
C ILE A 23 9.58 19.62 -24.16
N LEU A 24 10.63 18.95 -24.67
CA LEU A 24 10.82 17.51 -24.44
C LEU A 24 11.03 17.19 -22.96
N TRP A 25 11.71 18.07 -22.22
CA TRP A 25 11.95 17.92 -20.78
C TRP A 25 10.67 18.15 -19.95
N LEU A 26 9.83 19.10 -20.35
CA LEU A 26 8.50 19.32 -19.77
C LEU A 26 7.51 18.19 -20.09
N GLY A 27 7.67 17.50 -21.23
CA GLY A 27 6.83 16.35 -21.60
C GLY A 27 7.13 15.06 -20.84
N VAL A 28 8.25 14.99 -20.12
CA VAL A 28 8.72 13.79 -19.39
C VAL A 28 8.42 13.87 -17.88
N THR A 29 7.61 14.84 -17.43
CA THR A 29 6.96 14.72 -16.12
C THR A 29 5.81 13.71 -16.24
N ALA A 30 6.16 12.42 -16.33
CA ALA A 30 5.19 11.36 -16.12
C ALA A 30 4.56 11.59 -14.75
N LEU A 31 3.25 11.79 -14.72
CA LEU A 31 2.47 11.72 -13.49
C LEU A 31 2.67 10.32 -12.93
N ALA A 32 3.54 10.19 -11.92
CA ALA A 32 3.64 8.96 -11.15
C ALA A 32 2.28 8.74 -10.48
N ARG A 33 1.46 7.88 -11.09
CA ARG A 33 0.18 7.47 -10.55
C ARG A 33 0.42 6.17 -9.81
N ALA A 34 0.14 6.16 -8.52
CA ALA A 34 0.12 4.91 -7.78
C ALA A 34 -1.02 4.04 -8.32
N GLU A 35 -0.70 2.81 -8.69
CA GLU A 35 -1.69 1.84 -9.14
C GLU A 35 -2.29 1.12 -7.94
N ALA A 36 -3.60 0.94 -7.94
CA ALA A 36 -4.33 0.18 -6.93
C ALA A 36 -3.78 -1.26 -6.77
N GLN A 37 -3.10 -1.49 -5.65
CA GLN A 37 -2.61 -2.81 -5.24
C GLN A 37 -3.59 -3.51 -4.30
N HIS A 38 -3.66 -4.84 -4.35
CA HIS A 38 -4.47 -5.68 -3.44
C HIS A 38 -3.77 -5.98 -2.12
N GLY A 39 -2.46 -5.75 -2.07
CA GLY A 39 -1.64 -5.91 -0.87
C GLY A 39 -0.43 -5.01 -0.89
N ILE A 40 0.21 -4.87 0.27
CA ILE A 40 1.45 -4.12 0.45
C ILE A 40 2.39 -4.92 1.34
N ALA A 41 3.64 -5.03 0.93
CA ALA A 41 4.71 -5.64 1.72
C ALA A 41 5.68 -4.56 2.21
N MET A 42 6.25 -4.76 3.40
CA MET A 42 7.30 -3.87 3.90
C MET A 42 8.54 -3.89 2.99
N HIS A 43 8.85 -5.06 2.43
CA HIS A 43 9.95 -5.27 1.51
C HIS A 43 9.51 -6.15 0.35
N GLY A 44 9.85 -5.74 -0.88
CA GLY A 44 9.49 -6.46 -2.10
C GLY A 44 7.99 -6.39 -2.40
N ASP A 45 7.51 -7.39 -3.13
CA ASP A 45 6.11 -7.53 -3.52
C ASP A 45 5.37 -8.53 -2.61
N PRO A 46 4.06 -8.33 -2.35
CA PRO A 46 3.24 -9.32 -1.64
C PRO A 46 3.26 -10.67 -2.37
N ALA A 47 3.41 -11.77 -1.62
CA ALA A 47 3.55 -13.10 -2.21
C ALA A 47 2.26 -13.67 -2.83
N LEU A 48 1.08 -13.26 -2.34
CA LEU A 48 -0.20 -13.82 -2.79
C LEU A 48 -0.73 -13.09 -4.03
N PRO A 49 -1.27 -13.82 -5.03
CA PRO A 49 -1.84 -13.21 -6.23
C PRO A 49 -3.13 -12.46 -5.91
N ARG A 50 -3.59 -11.59 -6.81
CA ARG A 50 -4.77 -10.72 -6.59
C ARG A 50 -6.07 -11.49 -6.33
N ASP A 51 -6.18 -12.71 -6.85
CA ASP A 51 -7.35 -13.58 -6.82
C ASP A 51 -7.29 -14.68 -5.76
N PHE A 52 -6.33 -14.59 -4.81
CA PHE A 52 -6.26 -15.54 -3.71
C PHE A 52 -7.57 -15.56 -2.89
N THR A 53 -7.99 -16.75 -2.46
CA THR A 53 -9.26 -16.93 -1.75
C THR A 53 -9.10 -17.10 -0.24
N ALA A 54 -7.91 -17.50 0.21
CA ALA A 54 -7.57 -17.73 1.61
C ALA A 54 -6.04 -17.65 1.83
N PHE A 55 -5.62 -17.34 3.06
CA PHE A 55 -4.22 -17.48 3.44
C PHE A 55 -3.80 -18.96 3.52
N GLY A 56 -2.52 -19.25 3.30
CA GLY A 56 -2.00 -20.62 3.21
C GLY A 56 -2.24 -21.47 4.45
N TYR A 57 -2.30 -20.85 5.63
CA TYR A 57 -2.60 -21.50 6.90
C TYR A 57 -4.08 -21.72 7.21
N VAL A 58 -5.00 -21.33 6.32
CA VAL A 58 -6.45 -21.45 6.54
C VAL A 58 -6.98 -22.76 5.96
N ASN A 59 -7.74 -23.50 6.76
CA ASN A 59 -8.60 -24.57 6.24
C ASN A 59 -9.91 -23.96 5.70
N PRO A 60 -10.12 -23.90 4.37
CA PRO A 60 -11.34 -23.32 3.78
C PRO A 60 -12.60 -24.11 4.16
N ASP A 61 -12.46 -25.42 4.36
CA ASP A 61 -13.54 -26.36 4.69
C ASP A 61 -13.79 -26.47 6.20
N ALA A 62 -13.23 -25.56 7.01
CA ALA A 62 -13.42 -25.57 8.45
C ALA A 62 -14.92 -25.52 8.80
N PRO A 63 -15.44 -26.47 9.61
CA PRO A 63 -16.85 -26.52 9.98
C PRO A 63 -17.25 -25.23 10.68
N LYS A 64 -18.46 -24.74 10.36
CA LYS A 64 -19.00 -23.51 10.94
C LYS A 64 -19.95 -23.85 12.10
N GLY A 65 -19.89 -23.05 13.16
CA GLY A 65 -20.69 -23.22 14.37
C GLY A 65 -19.94 -23.90 15.53
N GLY A 66 -20.66 -24.18 16.62
CA GLY A 66 -20.09 -24.65 17.88
C GLY A 66 -19.76 -23.52 18.85
N GLU A 67 -19.23 -23.88 20.03
CA GLU A 67 -18.84 -22.93 21.07
C GLU A 67 -17.37 -23.14 21.47
N LEU A 68 -16.58 -22.06 21.40
CA LEU A 68 -15.20 -22.04 21.87
C LEU A 68 -15.13 -21.36 23.24
N LYS A 69 -14.81 -22.12 24.29
CA LYS A 69 -14.61 -21.60 25.65
C LYS A 69 -13.11 -21.47 25.95
N LEU A 70 -12.61 -20.24 26.00
CA LEU A 70 -11.22 -19.93 26.33
C LEU A 70 -11.12 -19.39 27.76
N ALA A 71 -10.14 -19.88 28.52
CA ALA A 71 -9.80 -19.35 29.82
C ALA A 71 -8.54 -18.48 29.73
N GLU A 72 -8.51 -17.38 30.47
CA GLU A 72 -7.37 -16.48 30.58
C GLU A 72 -7.06 -16.21 32.06
N TYR A 73 -5.77 -16.16 32.40
CA TYR A 73 -5.32 -15.77 33.73
C TYR A 73 -5.43 -14.24 33.90
N GLY A 74 -6.06 -13.80 34.99
CA GLY A 74 -6.18 -12.38 35.33
C GLY A 74 -7.64 -11.90 35.39
N SER A 75 -7.83 -10.57 35.34
CA SER A 75 -9.12 -9.90 35.23
C SER A 75 -9.00 -8.73 34.25
N PHE A 76 -10.13 -8.20 33.82
CA PHE A 76 -10.21 -6.97 33.03
C PHE A 76 -10.98 -5.89 33.80
N ASP A 77 -10.73 -4.63 33.47
CA ASP A 77 -11.44 -3.45 34.01
C ASP A 77 -11.89 -2.47 32.92
N SER A 78 -11.55 -2.74 31.66
CA SER A 78 -11.90 -1.92 30.49
C SER A 78 -12.22 -2.79 29.28
N LEU A 79 -13.07 -2.27 28.39
CA LEU A 79 -13.38 -2.84 27.08
C LEU A 79 -12.84 -2.00 25.92
N ASN A 80 -12.02 -0.99 26.21
CA ASN A 80 -11.38 -0.17 25.17
C ASN A 80 -9.90 -0.56 25.05
N PRO A 81 -9.49 -1.28 23.99
CA PRO A 81 -8.10 -1.75 23.83
C PRO A 81 -7.12 -0.65 23.34
N PHE A 82 -7.57 0.60 23.19
CA PHE A 82 -6.78 1.70 22.64
C PHE A 82 -6.35 2.74 23.69
N ILE A 83 -6.55 2.44 24.98
CA ILE A 83 -6.16 3.31 26.10
C ILE A 83 -4.82 2.90 26.70
N VAL A 84 -4.12 3.85 27.32
CA VAL A 84 -2.80 3.61 27.95
C VAL A 84 -2.93 2.89 29.30
N ARG A 85 -4.04 3.10 30.03
CA ARG A 85 -4.26 2.52 31.37
C ARG A 85 -5.58 1.75 31.42
N GLY A 86 -5.52 0.56 32.01
CA GLY A 86 -6.61 -0.41 32.08
C GLY A 86 -6.17 -1.76 31.48
N GLN A 87 -6.85 -2.83 31.86
CA GLN A 87 -6.64 -4.17 31.34
C GLN A 87 -7.88 -4.58 30.54
N THR A 88 -7.66 -5.01 29.30
CA THR A 88 -8.73 -5.43 28.40
C THR A 88 -8.71 -6.94 28.15
N PRO A 89 -9.86 -7.60 27.93
CA PRO A 89 -9.89 -9.01 27.58
C PRO A 89 -9.05 -9.33 26.33
N ARG A 90 -8.37 -10.49 26.31
CA ARG A 90 -7.66 -10.96 25.11
C ARG A 90 -8.60 -11.18 23.94
N GLY A 91 -8.10 -10.90 22.73
CA GLY A 91 -8.83 -11.13 21.48
C GLY A 91 -9.83 -10.03 21.14
N LEU A 92 -10.12 -9.09 22.06
CA LEU A 92 -11.09 -8.02 21.79
C LEU A 92 -10.72 -7.19 20.55
N ARG A 93 -9.42 -6.89 20.38
CA ARG A 93 -8.92 -6.18 19.20
C ARG A 93 -9.05 -6.97 17.89
N ASP A 94 -9.01 -8.31 17.95
CA ASP A 94 -8.98 -9.17 16.77
C ASP A 94 -10.37 -9.65 16.33
N TRP A 95 -11.32 -9.72 17.28
CA TRP A 95 -12.67 -10.26 17.04
C TRP A 95 -13.75 -9.18 16.89
N VAL A 96 -13.53 -7.98 17.44
CA VAL A 96 -14.54 -6.89 17.46
C VAL A 96 -14.14 -5.70 16.60
N PHE A 97 -12.84 -5.45 16.45
CA PHE A 97 -12.33 -4.30 15.69
C PHE A 97 -11.60 -4.77 14.43
N ASP A 98 -11.78 -4.04 13.33
CA ASP A 98 -11.13 -4.33 12.06
C ASP A 98 -10.19 -3.19 11.64
N SER A 99 -9.03 -3.55 11.11
CA SER A 99 -8.11 -2.64 10.43
C SER A 99 -8.51 -2.47 8.95
N LEU A 100 -7.90 -1.50 8.26
CA LEU A 100 -8.11 -1.35 6.82
C LEU A 100 -7.63 -2.58 6.04
N MET A 101 -6.49 -3.14 6.44
CA MET A 101 -5.86 -4.29 5.80
C MET A 101 -5.48 -5.34 6.86
N ARG A 102 -5.46 -6.62 6.49
CA ARG A 102 -5.13 -7.76 7.34
C ARG A 102 -3.71 -8.26 7.04
N ARG A 103 -2.94 -8.53 8.09
CA ARG A 103 -1.59 -9.12 7.96
C ARG A 103 -1.67 -10.60 7.61
N ASN A 104 -0.84 -11.03 6.65
CA ASN A 104 -0.55 -12.44 6.43
C ASN A 104 0.59 -12.88 7.37
N ASN A 105 0.33 -13.89 8.20
CA ASN A 105 1.32 -14.42 9.15
C ASN A 105 2.34 -15.39 8.51
N ASP A 106 2.12 -15.84 7.27
CA ASP A 106 3.10 -16.64 6.51
C ASP A 106 4.18 -15.77 5.83
N GLU A 107 4.07 -14.45 5.91
CA GLU A 107 5.02 -13.49 5.33
C GLU A 107 5.67 -12.62 6.42
N PRO A 108 6.91 -12.13 6.23
CA PRO A 108 7.59 -11.31 7.23
C PRO A 108 6.76 -10.10 7.68
N PHE A 109 6.32 -9.28 6.72
CA PHE A 109 5.40 -8.19 6.95
C PHE A 109 4.69 -7.80 5.65
N SER A 110 3.59 -8.47 5.38
CA SER A 110 2.69 -8.17 4.25
C SER A 110 1.24 -8.04 4.72
N LEU A 111 0.50 -7.10 4.11
CA LEU A 111 -0.88 -6.77 4.40
C LEU A 111 -1.72 -6.94 3.13
N TYR A 112 -2.92 -7.49 3.27
CA TYR A 112 -3.91 -7.67 2.19
C TYR A 112 -5.23 -7.01 2.55
N GLY A 113 -6.06 -6.69 1.55
CA GLY A 113 -7.33 -6.00 1.76
C GLY A 113 -8.23 -6.64 2.84
N LEU A 114 -8.85 -5.80 3.68
CA LEU A 114 -9.86 -6.18 4.67
C LEU A 114 -11.09 -5.28 4.53
N ILE A 115 -11.14 -4.14 5.25
CA ILE A 115 -12.13 -3.09 5.00
C ILE A 115 -11.77 -2.35 3.71
N ALA A 116 -10.48 -2.07 3.51
CA ALA A 116 -9.98 -1.45 2.29
C ALA A 116 -9.86 -2.48 1.17
N ARG A 117 -10.42 -2.13 0.01
CA ARG A 117 -10.35 -2.96 -1.20
C ARG A 117 -8.97 -2.90 -1.88
N SER A 118 -8.30 -1.77 -1.82
CA SER A 118 -7.01 -1.53 -2.45
C SER A 118 -6.19 -0.46 -1.70
N VAL A 119 -4.91 -0.37 -2.04
CA VAL A 119 -3.96 0.65 -1.55
C VAL A 119 -3.20 1.26 -2.74
N GLU A 120 -3.02 2.58 -2.74
CA GLU A 120 -2.29 3.37 -3.74
C GLU A 120 -1.68 4.62 -3.09
#